data_AF-A0A383DUZ4-F1
#
_entry.id   AF-A0A383DUZ4-F1
#
_cell.length_a   1.000
_cell.length_b   1.000
_cell.length_c   1.000
_cell.angle_alpha   90.00
_cell.angle_beta   90.00
_cell.angle_gamma   90.00
#
_symmetry.space_group_name_H-M   'P 1'
#
loop_
_entity.id
_entity.type
_entity.pdbx_description
1 polymer ?
#
loop_
_entity_poly.entity_id
_entity_poly.type
_entity_poly.pdbx_seq_one_letter_code
_entity_poly.pdbx_strand_id
1 'polypeptide(L)'
;MFKTKTLRLWPLVTSAIFGFLLAFLLLMPEAYSKNKSIYKILKNKIVVMQQIISYVDHFYFDIVDMDKIMDGAFHGLMEELDPHSTYIPAKEQENIEELFRGNFQGIGIEFDVLHGYITVISPVPDSPSDHVGLQSGDRIIAING
;
A
#
# COMPACT_ATOMS: atom_id res chain seq x y z
N MET A 1 38.70 14.61 63.51
CA MET A 1 37.52 15.49 63.76
C MET A 1 37.18 16.29 62.49
N PHE A 2 36.67 15.65 61.42
CA PHE A 2 36.22 16.34 60.19
C PHE A 2 35.23 15.43 59.43
N LYS A 3 33.99 15.29 59.91
CA LYS A 3 32.97 14.48 59.21
C LYS A 3 31.56 15.08 59.13
N THR A 4 31.35 16.31 59.60
CA THR A 4 30.01 16.92 59.68
C THR A 4 29.74 18.02 58.65
N LYS A 5 30.76 18.52 57.93
CA LYS A 5 30.57 19.58 56.92
C LYS A 5 30.03 19.08 55.58
N THR A 6 30.26 17.81 55.22
CA THR A 6 29.81 17.25 53.95
C THR A 6 28.30 16.98 53.96
N LEU A 7 27.73 16.46 55.07
CA LEU A 7 26.32 16.09 55.18
C LEU A 7 25.33 17.26 54.99
N ARG A 8 25.74 18.49 55.34
CA ARG A 8 24.86 19.68 55.27
C ARG A 8 24.69 20.22 53.85
N LEU A 9 25.55 19.83 52.91
CA LEU A 9 25.54 20.27 51.51
C LEU A 9 24.74 19.34 50.59
N TRP A 10 24.46 18.10 51.01
CA TRP A 10 23.66 17.13 50.24
C TRP A 10 22.27 17.64 49.83
N PRO A 11 21.45 18.28 50.68
CA PRO A 11 20.13 18.77 50.26
C PRO A 11 20.20 19.89 49.21
N LEU A 12 21.29 20.67 49.19
CA LEU A 12 21.50 21.71 48.17
C LEU A 12 21.88 21.09 46.83
N VAL A 13 22.73 20.07 46.85
CA VAL A 13 23.14 19.33 45.65
C VAL A 13 21.96 18.57 45.04
N THR A 14 21.12 17.92 45.85
CA THR A 14 19.94 17.21 45.34
C THR A 14 18.89 18.16 44.77
N SER A 15 18.65 19.31 45.40
CA SER A 15 17.77 20.36 44.88
C SER A 15 18.27 20.93 43.55
N ALA A 16 19.58 21.17 43.44
CA ALA A 16 20.20 21.66 42.20
C ALA A 16 20.10 20.65 41.05
N ILE A 17 20.33 19.36 41.32
CA ILE A 17 20.17 18.29 40.32
C ILE A 17 18.72 18.15 39.89
N PHE A 18 17.78 18.22 40.84
CA PHE A 18 16.35 18.15 40.54
C PHE A 18 15.88 19.35 39.71
N GLY A 19 16.36 20.56 40.03
CA GLY A 19 16.10 21.76 39.25
C GLY A 19 16.69 21.68 37.84
N PHE A 20 17.92 21.16 37.70
CA PHE A 20 18.54 20.94 36.39
C PHE A 20 17.79 19.88 35.57
N LEU A 21 17.33 18.79 36.20
CA LEU A 21 16.57 17.74 35.54
C LEU A 21 15.16 18.22 35.15
N LEU A 22 14.52 19.02 36.00
CA LEU A 22 13.24 19.65 35.70
C LEU A 22 13.37 20.69 34.58
N ALA A 23 14.41 21.51 34.60
CA ALA A 23 14.70 22.47 33.53
C ALA A 23 15.04 21.77 32.22
N PHE A 24 15.82 20.70 32.27
CA PHE A 24 16.14 19.86 31.13
C PHE A 24 14.89 19.19 30.56
N LEU A 25 13.99 18.69 31.41
CA LEU A 25 12.69 18.12 31.01
C LEU A 25 11.77 19.19 30.39
N LEU A 26 11.71 20.39 30.97
CA LEU A 26 10.90 21.51 30.47
C LEU A 26 11.44 22.13 29.18
N LEU A 27 12.75 22.06 28.94
CA LEU A 27 13.41 22.55 27.72
C LEU A 27 13.54 21.48 26.62
N MET A 28 13.23 20.22 26.94
CA MET A 28 13.15 19.09 25.99
C MET A 28 11.86 18.96 25.11
N PRO A 29 10.93 19.92 24.98
CA PRO A 29 9.84 19.76 24.00
C PRO A 29 10.22 20.00 22.54
N GLU A 30 11.41 20.50 22.21
CA GLU A 30 11.71 20.95 20.82
C GLU A 30 12.71 20.10 20.03
N ALA A 31 13.28 19.04 20.62
CA ALA A 31 14.17 18.12 19.90
C ALA A 31 13.42 17.00 19.14
N TYR A 32 12.08 16.99 19.18
CA TYR A 32 11.25 16.05 18.41
C TYR A 32 11.02 16.58 16.98
N SER A 33 11.74 15.96 16.05
CA SER A 33 11.72 16.09 14.59
C SER A 33 10.57 16.91 13.96
N LYS A 34 10.98 17.95 13.21
CA LYS A 34 10.18 18.91 12.43
C LYS A 34 9.50 18.30 11.18
N ASN A 35 9.06 17.03 11.21
CA ASN A 35 8.21 16.46 10.15
C ASN A 35 6.71 16.45 10.52
N LYS A 36 6.27 17.50 11.23
CA LYS A 36 4.86 17.74 11.59
C LYS A 36 3.98 18.07 10.36
N SER A 37 4.59 18.44 9.23
CA SER A 37 3.91 18.89 8.01
C SER A 37 3.14 17.76 7.34
N ILE A 38 3.80 16.64 7.02
CA ILE A 38 3.18 15.53 6.27
C ILE A 38 2.06 14.90 7.10
N TYR A 39 2.29 14.65 8.39
CA TYR A 39 1.26 14.10 9.27
C TYR A 39 0.02 15.00 9.35
N LYS A 40 0.22 16.33 9.42
CA LYS A 40 -0.90 17.30 9.43
C LYS A 40 -1.69 17.28 8.12
N ILE A 41 -1.00 17.24 6.98
CA ILE A 41 -1.63 17.17 5.66
C ILE A 41 -2.44 15.87 5.53
N LEU A 42 -1.83 14.74 5.85
CA LEU A 42 -2.46 13.42 5.77
C LEU A 42 -3.67 13.34 6.70
N LYS A 43 -3.54 13.78 7.96
CA LYS A 43 -4.65 13.81 8.92
C LYS A 43 -5.84 14.62 8.36
N ASN A 44 -5.59 15.80 7.83
CA ASN A 44 -6.66 16.64 7.28
C ASN A 44 -7.33 15.99 6.07
N LYS A 45 -6.55 15.38 5.16
CA LYS A 45 -7.10 14.73 3.95
C LYS A 45 -7.91 13.48 4.28
N ILE A 46 -7.47 12.67 5.26
CA ILE A 46 -8.25 11.52 5.74
C ILE A 46 -9.60 11.96 6.33
N VAL A 47 -9.62 13.05 7.11
CA VAL A 47 -10.88 13.58 7.66
C VAL A 47 -11.83 14.01 6.55
N VAL A 48 -11.33 14.71 5.53
CA VAL A 48 -12.15 15.11 4.37
C VAL A 48 -12.67 13.88 3.61
N MET A 49 -11.84 12.87 3.39
CA MET A 49 -12.25 11.62 2.75
C MET A 49 -13.37 10.91 3.53
N GLN A 50 -13.24 10.82 4.86
CA GLN A 50 -14.29 10.27 5.73
C GLN A 50 -15.61 11.03 5.62
N GLN A 51 -15.55 12.36 5.52
CA GLN A 51 -16.74 13.20 5.34
C GLN A 51 -17.42 12.93 3.99
N ILE A 52 -16.64 12.82 2.92
CA ILE A 52 -17.16 12.49 1.58
C ILE A 52 -17.84 11.12 1.60
N ILE A 53 -17.19 10.09 2.15
CA ILE A 53 -17.75 8.74 2.28
C ILE A 53 -19.06 8.78 3.07
N SER A 54 -19.09 9.51 4.19
CA SER A 54 -20.30 9.65 5.01
C SER A 54 -21.44 10.35 4.26
N TYR A 55 -21.13 11.31 3.38
CA TYR A 55 -22.14 11.97 2.56
C TYR A 55 -22.67 11.09 1.45
N VAL A 56 -21.82 10.28 0.83
CA VAL A 56 -22.26 9.28 -0.15
C VAL A 56 -23.17 8.26 0.55
N ASP A 57 -22.77 7.74 1.71
CA ASP A 57 -23.56 6.75 2.44
C ASP A 57 -24.95 7.27 2.85
N HIS A 58 -25.04 8.53 3.33
CA HIS A 58 -26.29 9.06 3.87
C HIS A 58 -27.18 9.78 2.84
N PHE A 59 -26.60 10.36 1.79
CA PHE A 59 -27.33 11.25 0.87
C PHE A 59 -27.38 10.75 -0.57
N TYR A 60 -26.67 9.67 -0.91
CA TYR A 60 -26.78 9.08 -2.24
C TYR A 60 -28.12 8.33 -2.37
N PHE A 61 -28.72 8.45 -3.55
CA PHE A 61 -30.09 7.97 -3.78
C PHE A 61 -30.16 6.44 -3.95
N ASP A 62 -29.17 5.85 -4.61
CA ASP A 62 -29.13 4.42 -4.94
C ASP A 62 -28.25 3.63 -3.96
N ILE A 63 -28.34 2.29 -4.04
CA ILE A 63 -27.44 1.40 -3.31
C ILE A 63 -26.03 1.54 -3.86
N VAL A 64 -25.09 1.82 -2.96
CA VAL A 64 -23.69 2.04 -3.31
C VAL A 64 -22.83 0.83 -2.93
N ASP A 65 -22.03 0.36 -3.88
CA ASP A 65 -20.96 -0.60 -3.62
C ASP A 65 -19.71 0.18 -3.12
N MET A 66 -19.57 0.25 -1.80
CA MET A 66 -18.46 0.99 -1.18
C MET A 66 -17.10 0.36 -1.47
N ASP A 67 -17.02 -0.98 -1.59
CA ASP A 67 -15.76 -1.66 -1.89
C ASP A 67 -15.25 -1.23 -3.28
N LYS A 68 -16.14 -1.20 -4.27
CA LYS A 68 -15.80 -0.72 -5.63
C LYS A 68 -15.38 0.75 -5.66
N ILE A 69 -16.03 1.62 -4.87
CA ILE A 69 -15.66 3.04 -4.79
C ILE A 69 -14.28 3.20 -4.17
N MET A 70 -13.98 2.47 -3.10
CA MET A 70 -12.69 2.55 -2.42
C MET A 70 -11.56 2.00 -3.30
N ASP A 71 -11.79 0.90 -4.02
CA ASP A 71 -10.86 0.39 -5.03
C ASP A 71 -10.55 1.46 -6.09
N GLY A 72 -11.57 2.17 -6.58
CA GLY A 72 -11.41 3.27 -7.54
C GLY A 72 -10.64 4.47 -6.97
N ALA A 73 -10.85 4.79 -5.69
CA ALA A 73 -10.10 5.85 -5.00
C ALA A 73 -8.61 5.51 -4.88
N PHE A 74 -8.28 4.24 -4.62
CA PHE A 74 -6.88 3.78 -4.58
C PHE A 74 -6.23 3.75 -5.97
N HIS A 75 -6.97 3.36 -7.00
CA HIS A 75 -6.47 3.45 -8.39
C HIS A 75 -6.12 4.89 -8.77
N GLY A 76 -7.04 5.84 -8.57
CA GLY A 76 -6.77 7.25 -8.87
C GLY A 76 -5.63 7.85 -8.04
N LEU A 77 -5.42 7.37 -6.82
CA LEU A 77 -4.24 7.76 -6.02
C LEU A 77 -2.93 7.25 -6.63
N MET A 78 -2.92 6.03 -7.18
CA MET A 78 -1.72 5.45 -7.82
C MET A 78 -1.44 6.08 -9.18
N GLU A 79 -2.47 6.41 -9.96
CA GLU A 79 -2.32 7.11 -11.25
C GLU A 79 -1.62 8.47 -11.10
N GLU A 80 -1.91 9.21 -10.02
CA GLU A 80 -1.25 10.49 -9.72
C GLU A 80 0.20 10.31 -9.22
N LEU A 81 0.53 9.13 -8.68
CA LEU A 81 1.88 8.86 -8.18
C LEU A 81 2.85 8.65 -9.34
N ASP A 82 2.58 7.66 -10.20
CA ASP A 82 3.32 7.44 -11.45
C ASP A 82 2.56 6.51 -12.42
N PRO A 83 2.87 6.52 -13.73
CA PRO A 83 2.15 5.73 -14.76
C PRO A 83 2.34 4.20 -14.70
N HIS A 84 3.27 3.71 -13.88
CA HIS A 84 3.62 2.29 -13.72
C HIS A 84 3.20 1.72 -12.36
N SER A 85 2.78 2.57 -11.44
CA SER A 85 2.21 2.18 -10.15
C SER A 85 0.72 1.85 -10.32
N THR A 86 0.30 0.72 -9.78
CA THR A 86 -1.11 0.31 -9.77
C THR A 86 -1.52 -0.24 -8.41
N TYR A 87 -2.81 -0.09 -8.08
CA TYR A 87 -3.40 -0.71 -6.91
C TYR A 87 -3.97 -2.08 -7.29
N ILE A 88 -3.65 -3.12 -6.53
CA ILE A 88 -4.16 -4.48 -6.75
C ILE A 88 -5.10 -4.82 -5.59
N PRO A 89 -6.41 -4.99 -5.85
CA PRO A 89 -7.36 -5.36 -4.81
C PRO A 89 -7.11 -6.80 -4.35
N ALA A 90 -7.41 -7.09 -3.08
CA ALA A 90 -7.15 -8.41 -2.49
C ALA A 90 -7.82 -9.57 -3.25
N LYS A 91 -8.97 -9.30 -3.89
CA LYS A 91 -9.71 -10.26 -4.74
C LYS A 91 -8.96 -10.68 -6.01
N GLU A 92 -7.97 -9.90 -6.44
CA GLU A 92 -7.15 -10.15 -7.64
C GLU A 92 -5.75 -10.68 -7.29
N GLN A 93 -5.40 -10.72 -6.00
CA GLN A 93 -4.09 -11.12 -5.52
C GLN A 93 -3.69 -12.52 -5.99
N GLU A 94 -4.62 -13.48 -6.02
CA GLU A 94 -4.34 -14.86 -6.46
C GLU A 94 -3.91 -14.92 -7.93
N ASN A 95 -4.64 -14.24 -8.82
CA ASN A 95 -4.31 -14.16 -10.25
C ASN A 95 -2.94 -13.50 -10.49
N ILE A 96 -2.61 -12.49 -9.68
CA ILE A 96 -1.33 -11.77 -9.75
C ILE A 96 -0.18 -12.63 -9.20
N GLU A 97 -0.42 -13.41 -8.15
CA GLU A 97 0.56 -14.38 -7.65
C GLU A 97 0.84 -15.49 -8.65
N GLU A 98 -0.18 -15.98 -9.36
CA GLU A 98 -0.01 -16.93 -10.45
C GLU A 98 0.87 -16.34 -11.57
N LEU A 99 0.59 -15.10 -11.97
CA LEU A 99 1.38 -14.36 -12.96
C LEU A 99 2.85 -14.22 -12.52
N PHE A 100 3.10 -13.83 -11.27
CA PHE A 100 4.47 -13.63 -10.76
C PHE A 100 5.24 -14.93 -10.51
N ARG A 101 4.55 -16.01 -10.09
CA ARG A 101 5.19 -17.31 -9.87
C ARG A 101 5.52 -18.01 -11.19
N GLY A 102 5.03 -17.51 -12.33
CA GLY A 102 5.08 -18.21 -13.60
C GLY A 102 4.30 -19.53 -13.56
N ASN A 103 3.44 -19.69 -12.55
CA ASN A 103 2.51 -20.81 -12.45
C ASN A 103 1.32 -20.47 -13.34
N PHE A 104 1.55 -20.47 -14.65
CA PHE A 104 0.48 -20.41 -15.62
C PHE A 104 -0.37 -21.67 -15.44
N GLN A 105 -1.53 -21.55 -14.80
CA GLN A 105 -2.56 -22.57 -14.95
C GLN A 105 -3.14 -22.39 -16.35
N GLY A 106 -2.78 -23.30 -17.26
CA GLY A 106 -3.11 -23.16 -18.67
C GLY A 106 -2.36 -24.15 -19.54
N ILE A 107 -2.48 -23.96 -20.85
CA ILE A 107 -1.85 -24.84 -21.84
C ILE A 107 -0.43 -24.40 -22.21
N GLY A 108 0.03 -23.22 -21.77
CA GLY A 108 1.36 -22.68 -22.03
C GLY A 108 1.52 -22.02 -23.39
N ILE A 109 0.67 -21.03 -23.68
CA ILE A 109 0.78 -20.18 -24.87
C ILE A 109 0.89 -18.70 -24.46
N GLU A 110 1.69 -17.95 -25.21
CA GLU A 110 1.56 -16.50 -25.35
C GLU A 110 0.52 -16.24 -26.45
N PHE A 111 -0.43 -15.34 -26.19
CA PHE A 111 -1.50 -15.02 -27.14
C PHE A 111 -1.80 -13.53 -27.16
N ASP A 112 -2.42 -13.09 -28.26
CA ASP A 112 -3.00 -11.76 -28.41
C ASP A 112 -4.36 -11.85 -29.11
N VAL A 113 -5.20 -10.83 -28.97
CA VAL A 113 -6.53 -10.77 -29.61
C VAL A 113 -6.42 -10.03 -30.94
N LEU A 114 -6.29 -10.78 -32.03
CA LEU A 114 -6.18 -10.24 -33.38
C LEU A 114 -7.46 -10.50 -34.18
N HIS A 115 -8.03 -9.44 -34.75
CA HIS A 115 -9.25 -9.52 -35.55
C HIS A 115 -10.43 -10.20 -34.83
N GLY A 116 -10.51 -10.04 -33.50
CA GLY A 116 -11.56 -10.64 -32.67
C GLY A 116 -11.33 -12.11 -32.29
N TYR A 117 -10.17 -12.69 -32.64
CA TYR A 117 -9.80 -14.06 -32.28
C TYR A 117 -8.61 -14.06 -31.33
N ILE A 118 -8.67 -14.92 -30.31
CA ILE A 118 -7.49 -15.30 -29.53
C ILE A 118 -6.52 -15.99 -30.50
N THR A 119 -5.38 -15.36 -30.74
CA THR A 119 -4.36 -15.81 -31.68
C THR A 119 -3.07 -16.12 -30.92
N VAL A 120 -2.52 -17.30 -31.15
CA VAL A 120 -1.27 -17.75 -30.54
C VAL A 120 -0.12 -16.93 -31.10
N ILE A 121 0.65 -16.27 -30.23
CA ILE A 121 1.89 -15.57 -30.59
C ILE A 121 3.06 -16.56 -30.55
N SER A 122 3.19 -17.33 -29.47
CA SER A 122 4.19 -18.39 -29.34
C SER A 122 3.76 -19.41 -28.28
N PRO A 123 3.96 -20.71 -28.51
CA PRO A 123 3.98 -21.69 -27.41
C PRO A 123 5.16 -21.42 -26.47
N VAL A 124 4.98 -21.71 -25.20
CA VAL A 124 6.08 -21.74 -24.22
C VAL A 124 6.85 -23.05 -24.41
N PRO A 125 8.20 -23.04 -24.52
CA PRO A 125 8.99 -24.25 -24.68
C PRO A 125 8.71 -25.27 -23.57
N ASP A 126 8.60 -26.55 -23.94
CA ASP A 126 8.32 -27.67 -23.02
C ASP A 126 6.96 -27.59 -22.29
N SER A 127 6.03 -26.79 -22.82
CA SER A 127 4.66 -26.72 -22.32
C SER A 127 3.74 -27.75 -22.98
N PRO A 128 2.55 -28.04 -22.40
CA PRO A 128 1.57 -28.89 -23.05
C PRO A 128 1.23 -28.46 -24.48
N SER A 129 1.18 -27.15 -24.75
CA SER A 129 0.91 -26.61 -26.09
C SER A 129 2.04 -26.87 -27.09
N ASP A 130 3.28 -26.77 -26.64
CA ASP A 130 4.46 -27.10 -27.44
C ASP A 130 4.47 -28.61 -27.78
N HIS A 131 4.12 -29.45 -26.81
CA HIS A 131 4.06 -30.91 -26.99
C HIS A 131 2.96 -31.36 -27.97
N VAL A 132 1.83 -30.66 -28.01
CA VAL A 132 0.75 -30.95 -28.97
C VAL A 132 0.92 -30.21 -30.31
N GLY A 133 1.98 -29.41 -30.45
CA GLY A 133 2.38 -28.78 -31.70
C GLY A 133 1.55 -27.56 -32.09
N LEU A 134 1.00 -26.81 -31.12
CA LEU A 134 0.44 -25.48 -31.37
C LEU A 134 1.53 -24.58 -32.00
N GLN A 135 1.13 -23.71 -32.92
CA GLN A 135 2.07 -22.83 -33.62
C GLN A 135 1.67 -21.36 -33.52
N SER A 136 2.66 -20.50 -33.74
CA SER A 136 2.42 -19.06 -33.91
C SER A 136 1.45 -18.83 -35.08
N GLY A 137 0.43 -18.02 -34.84
CA GLY A 137 -0.63 -17.71 -35.80
C GLY A 137 -1.88 -18.58 -35.69
N ASP A 138 -1.88 -19.65 -34.88
CA ASP A 138 -3.07 -20.45 -34.65
C ASP A 138 -4.18 -19.62 -33.98
N ARG A 139 -5.41 -19.81 -34.43
CA ARG A 139 -6.59 -19.10 -33.89
C ARG A 139 -7.43 -20.05 -33.06
N ILE A 140 -7.67 -19.67 -31.81
CA ILE A 140 -8.60 -20.41 -30.93
C ILE A 140 -10.01 -19.98 -31.28
N ILE A 141 -10.75 -20.88 -31.92
CA ILE A 141 -12.14 -20.63 -32.39
C ILE A 141 -13.20 -21.02 -31.35
N ALA A 142 -12.89 -21.95 -30.44
CA ALA A 142 -13.79 -22.43 -29.40
C ALA A 142 -12.99 -23.08 -28.26
N ILE A 143 -13.56 -23.08 -27.05
CA ILE A 143 -13.03 -23.78 -25.87
C ILE A 143 -14.20 -24.59 -25.30
N ASN A 144 -14.01 -25.91 -25.13
CA ASN A 144 -15.03 -26.84 -24.65
C ASN A 144 -16.32 -26.96 -25.49
N GLY A 145 -16.30 -26.48 -26.73
CA GLY A 145 -17.41 -26.60 -27.69
C GLY A 145 -18.46 -25.53 -27.50
#